data_AF-A0A314LAB3-F1
#
_entry.id   AF-A0A314LAB3-F1
#
_cell.length_a   1.000
_cell.length_b   1.000
_cell.length_c   1.000
_cell.angle_alpha   90.00
_cell.angle_beta   90.00
_cell.angle_gamma   90.00
#
_symmetry.space_group_name_H-M   'P 1'
#
loop_
_entity.id
_entity.type
_entity.pdbx_description
1 polymer ?
#
loop_
_entity_poly.entity_id
_entity_poly.type
_entity_poly.pdbx_seq_one_letter_code
_entity_poly.pdbx_strand_id
1 'polypeptide(L)'
;SRHGLYLLQSSTRASPSRYRIYNASLFQYIEIPCPQKPSLCIALDFVFSVQAVKLLSVHEDHHQSLGYEILSVGFAGNTYRWRPVEVQNINECRNRKRDRIQVFFGRGSVAYCISWDNADIGVDVFDMENESYIGHTNFPKGNFFPKLCTTNLLDWNGQLSFAEIVKDELHVLVLEDHKK
;
A
#
# COMPACT_ATOMS: atom_id res chain seq x y z
N SER A 1 3.29 21.19 -4.65
CA SER A 1 3.10 20.99 -6.09
C SER A 1 1.66 20.53 -6.33
N ARG A 2 0.96 21.06 -7.33
CA ARG A 2 -0.46 20.73 -7.65
C ARG A 2 -0.61 19.68 -8.77
N HIS A 3 0.41 18.87 -8.98
CA HIS A 3 0.49 17.90 -10.07
C HIS A 3 0.56 16.51 -9.46
N GLY A 4 -0.60 15.97 -9.10
CA GLY A 4 -0.74 14.64 -8.53
C GLY A 4 -1.94 13.93 -9.12
N LEU A 5 -1.87 12.60 -9.13
CA LEU A 5 -3.03 11.74 -9.32
C LEU A 5 -3.70 11.56 -7.96
N TYR A 6 -5.02 11.75 -7.91
CA TYR A 6 -5.79 11.61 -6.68
C TYR A 6 -6.75 10.44 -6.80
N LEU A 7 -6.67 9.50 -5.87
CA LEU A 7 -7.70 8.47 -5.74
C LEU A 7 -8.91 9.08 -5.02
N LEU A 8 -10.06 9.06 -5.69
CA LEU A 8 -11.33 9.53 -5.16
C LEU A 8 -12.28 8.34 -5.01
N GLN A 9 -12.94 8.26 -3.86
CA GLN A 9 -14.00 7.29 -3.61
C GLN A 9 -15.34 8.03 -3.56
N SER A 10 -16.28 7.66 -4.42
CA SER A 10 -17.67 8.11 -4.30
C SER A 10 -18.48 7.01 -3.62
N SER A 11 -18.92 7.28 -2.39
CA SER A 11 -19.93 6.49 -1.71
C SER A 11 -21.31 6.97 -2.17
N THR A 12 -22.08 6.09 -2.81
CA THR A 12 -23.53 6.29 -2.92
C THR A 12 -24.21 5.19 -2.09
N ARG A 13 -25.25 5.55 -1.33
CA ARG A 13 -25.99 4.62 -0.44
C ARG A 13 -26.63 3.42 -1.17
N ALA A 14 -26.68 3.43 -2.50
CA ALA A 14 -27.41 2.49 -3.33
C ALA A 14 -26.55 1.74 -4.36
N SER A 15 -25.21 1.87 -4.34
CA SER A 15 -24.34 1.18 -5.30
C SER A 15 -22.99 0.86 -4.67
N PRO A 16 -22.26 -0.17 -5.17
CA PRO A 16 -20.89 -0.40 -4.75
C PRO A 16 -20.05 0.87 -4.96
N SER A 17 -19.16 1.16 -3.99
CA SER A 17 -18.32 2.35 -4.00
C SER A 17 -17.56 2.48 -5.31
N ARG A 18 -17.78 3.54 -6.08
CA ARG A 18 -17.00 3.77 -7.30
C ARG A 18 -15.71 4.48 -6.98
N TYR A 19 -14.63 4.03 -7.58
CA TYR A 19 -13.32 4.65 -7.46
C TYR A 19 -12.96 5.37 -8.76
N ARG A 20 -12.29 6.51 -8.61
CA ARG A 20 -11.84 7.35 -9.72
C ARG A 20 -10.43 7.82 -9.48
N ILE A 21 -9.62 7.84 -10.54
CA ILE A 21 -8.31 8.47 -10.52
C ILE A 21 -8.46 9.83 -11.18
N TYR A 22 -8.33 10.90 -10.39
CA TYR A 22 -8.40 12.27 -10.88
C TYR A 22 -7.01 12.80 -11.21
N ASN A 23 -6.83 13.28 -12.42
CA ASN A 23 -5.64 13.99 -12.87
C ASN A 23 -5.92 15.49 -12.86
N ALA A 24 -5.33 16.20 -11.90
CA ALA A 24 -5.52 17.65 -11.75
C ALA A 24 -4.93 18.45 -12.93
N SER A 25 -3.89 17.95 -13.59
CA SER A 25 -3.26 18.63 -14.73
C SER A 25 -4.13 18.59 -15.98
N LEU A 26 -4.91 17.51 -16.15
CA LEU A 26 -5.80 17.33 -17.30
C LEU A 26 -7.27 17.68 -17.00
N PHE A 27 -7.59 17.96 -15.73
CA PHE A 27 -8.97 18.12 -15.24
C PHE A 27 -9.89 16.96 -15.64
N GLN A 28 -9.33 15.74 -15.70
CA GLN A 28 -10.03 14.53 -16.11
C GLN A 28 -9.98 13.48 -15.01
N TYR A 29 -10.99 12.63 -14.98
CA TYR A 29 -10.98 11.44 -14.14
C TYR A 29 -11.11 10.18 -15.00
N ILE A 30 -10.46 9.11 -14.55
CA ILE A 30 -10.63 7.77 -15.08
C ILE A 30 -11.44 6.99 -14.06
N GLU A 31 -12.56 6.41 -14.47
CA GLU A 31 -13.29 5.47 -13.63
C GLU A 31 -12.58 4.13 -13.62
N ILE A 32 -12.41 3.55 -12.43
CA ILE A 32 -11.84 2.22 -12.26
C ILE A 32 -12.87 1.29 -11.62
N PRO A 33 -12.85 -0.01 -11.93
CA PRO A 33 -13.74 -0.96 -11.28
C PRO A 33 -13.49 -1.02 -9.78
N CYS A 34 -14.48 -1.50 -9.03
CA CYS A 34 -14.28 -1.83 -7.62
C CYS A 34 -13.32 -3.03 -7.50
N PRO A 35 -12.48 -3.09 -6.45
CA PRO A 35 -11.78 -4.33 -6.10
C PRO A 35 -12.79 -5.46 -5.85
N GLN A 36 -12.36 -6.72 -6.04
CA GLN A 36 -13.26 -7.87 -5.93
C GLN A 36 -13.74 -8.06 -4.49
N LYS A 37 -12.91 -7.70 -3.52
CA LYS A 37 -13.23 -7.72 -2.09
C LYS A 37 -13.28 -6.30 -1.53
N PRO A 38 -14.09 -6.06 -0.49
CA PRO A 38 -14.06 -4.80 0.24
C PRO A 38 -12.63 -4.48 0.68
N SER A 39 -12.13 -3.34 0.20
CA SER A 39 -10.77 -2.91 0.49
C SER A 39 -10.70 -2.22 1.84
N LEU A 40 -9.68 -2.57 2.62
CA LEU A 40 -9.26 -1.88 3.83
C LEU A 40 -8.44 -0.63 3.50
N CYS A 41 -7.68 -0.69 2.41
CA CYS A 41 -6.79 0.38 1.97
C CYS A 41 -6.52 0.25 0.48
N ILE A 42 -6.58 1.36 -0.26
CA ILE A 42 -6.10 1.45 -1.63
C ILE A 42 -5.10 2.61 -1.72
N ALA A 43 -3.95 2.33 -2.31
CA ALA A 43 -2.99 3.35 -2.69
C ALA A 43 -2.60 3.18 -4.16
N LEU A 44 -2.04 4.24 -4.74
CA LEU A 44 -1.57 4.24 -6.12
C LEU A 44 -0.25 4.97 -6.26
N ASP A 45 0.50 4.58 -7.29
CA ASP A 45 1.66 5.32 -7.77
C ASP A 45 1.91 5.07 -9.26
N PHE A 46 2.75 5.89 -9.88
CA PHE A 46 3.17 5.73 -11.26
C PHE A 46 4.45 4.88 -11.36
N VAL A 47 4.34 3.72 -12.00
CA VAL A 47 5.49 2.85 -12.29
C VAL A 47 6.06 3.22 -13.66
N PHE A 48 7.21 3.89 -13.66
CA PHE A 48 7.84 4.44 -14.86
C PHE A 48 8.25 3.38 -15.88
N SER A 49 8.78 2.23 -15.45
CA SER A 49 9.31 1.22 -16.36
C SER A 49 8.23 0.59 -17.26
N VAL A 50 7.01 0.47 -16.74
CA VAL A 50 5.85 -0.05 -17.49
C VAL A 50 4.88 1.05 -17.94
N GLN A 51 5.22 2.32 -17.71
CA GLN A 51 4.42 3.51 -18.05
C GLN A 51 2.94 3.39 -17.65
N ALA A 52 2.69 2.95 -16.42
CA ALA A 52 1.34 2.72 -15.92
C ALA A 52 1.18 3.21 -14.49
N VAL A 53 -0.02 3.69 -14.17
CA VAL A 53 -0.45 3.88 -12.79
C VAL A 53 -0.81 2.52 -12.22
N LYS A 54 -0.12 2.13 -11.15
CA LYS A 54 -0.40 0.91 -10.41
C LYS A 54 -1.18 1.26 -9.16
N LEU A 55 -2.20 0.45 -8.87
CA LEU A 55 -2.97 0.53 -7.64
C LEU A 55 -2.81 -0.78 -6.89
N LEU A 56 -2.62 -0.69 -5.59
CA LEU A 56 -2.60 -1.83 -4.67
C LEU A 56 -3.80 -1.68 -3.73
N SER A 57 -4.67 -2.69 -3.73
CA SER A 57 -5.78 -2.82 -2.80
C SER A 57 -5.45 -3.91 -1.79
N VAL A 58 -5.63 -3.60 -0.51
CA VAL A 58 -5.50 -4.54 0.60
C VAL A 58 -6.89 -4.90 1.09
N HIS A 59 -7.16 -6.19 1.26
CA HIS A 59 -8.41 -6.68 1.82
C HIS A 59 -8.12 -7.75 2.89
N GLU A 60 -9.13 -8.11 3.67
CA GLU A 60 -9.05 -9.20 4.63
C GLU A 60 -10.02 -10.32 4.24
N ASP A 61 -9.58 -11.57 4.35
CA ASP A 61 -10.41 -12.73 4.11
C ASP A 61 -11.18 -13.19 5.37
N HIS A 62 -12.01 -14.22 5.22
CA HIS A 62 -12.79 -14.78 6.34
C HIS A 62 -11.93 -15.38 7.46
N HIS A 63 -10.64 -15.65 7.19
CA HIS A 63 -9.67 -16.15 8.15
C HIS A 63 -8.80 -15.04 8.75
N GLN A 64 -9.21 -13.78 8.59
CA GLN A 64 -8.46 -12.61 9.04
C GLN A 64 -7.04 -12.54 8.46
N SER A 65 -6.84 -13.10 7.27
CA SER A 65 -5.58 -13.02 6.53
C SER A 65 -5.68 -11.86 5.54
N LEU A 66 -4.59 -11.10 5.41
CA LEU A 66 -4.52 -10.08 4.37
C LEU A 66 -4.37 -10.75 3.01
N GLY A 67 -5.10 -10.20 2.04
CA GLY A 67 -4.89 -10.47 0.64
C GLY A 67 -4.82 -9.18 -0.15
N TYR A 68 -4.33 -9.32 -1.37
CA TYR A 68 -3.88 -8.20 -2.17
C TYR A 68 -4.40 -8.31 -3.59
N GLU A 69 -4.79 -7.18 -4.15
CA GLU A 69 -5.18 -7.08 -5.55
C GLU A 69 -4.45 -5.90 -6.18
N ILE A 70 -3.93 -6.10 -7.40
CA ILE A 70 -3.30 -5.05 -8.19
C ILE A 70 -4.17 -4.69 -9.38
N LEU A 71 -4.28 -3.39 -9.64
CA LEU A 71 -4.84 -2.85 -10.87
C LEU A 71 -3.80 -1.99 -11.59
N SER A 72 -3.74 -2.11 -12.91
CA SER A 72 -2.82 -1.34 -13.75
C SER A 72 -3.62 -0.52 -14.75
N VAL A 73 -3.44 0.79 -14.70
CA VAL A 73 -4.06 1.76 -15.59
C VAL A 73 -2.95 2.35 -16.46
N GLY A 74 -2.88 1.93 -17.71
CA GLY A 74 -1.87 2.37 -18.67
C GLY A 74 -2.45 2.60 -20.06
N PHE A 75 -1.61 2.98 -21.01
CA PHE A 75 -2.01 3.40 -22.36
C PHE A 75 -2.61 2.27 -23.23
N ALA A 76 -2.34 1.00 -22.91
CA ALA A 76 -2.57 -0.12 -23.83
C ALA A 76 -3.86 -0.94 -23.60
N GLY A 77 -4.79 -0.50 -22.74
CA GLY A 77 -5.97 -1.29 -22.42
C GLY A 77 -7.22 -0.48 -22.15
N ASN A 78 -8.33 -0.88 -22.79
CA ASN A 78 -9.66 -0.29 -22.56
C ASN A 78 -10.42 -0.96 -21.40
N THR A 79 -9.91 -2.08 -20.87
CA THR A 79 -10.56 -2.87 -19.82
C THR A 79 -9.64 -3.06 -18.62
N TYR A 80 -9.84 -2.22 -17.61
CA TYR A 80 -9.17 -2.30 -16.32
C TYR A 80 -9.76 -3.44 -15.49
N ARG A 81 -8.92 -4.30 -14.93
CA ARG A 81 -9.34 -5.38 -14.01
C ARG A 81 -8.36 -5.55 -12.86
N TRP A 82 -8.91 -5.69 -11.67
CA TRP A 82 -8.16 -6.12 -10.48
C TRP A 82 -7.71 -7.56 -10.65
N ARG A 83 -6.45 -7.82 -10.31
CA ARG A 83 -5.83 -9.15 -10.33
C ARG A 83 -5.37 -9.49 -8.92
N PRO A 84 -5.74 -10.66 -8.38
CA PRO A 84 -5.23 -11.09 -7.09
C PRO A 84 -3.72 -11.32 -7.19
N VAL A 85 -3.00 -10.94 -6.13
CA VAL A 85 -1.58 -11.27 -5.98
C VAL A 85 -1.47 -12.54 -5.15
N GLU A 86 -0.71 -13.51 -5.64
CA GLU A 86 -0.43 -14.73 -4.91
C GLU A 86 0.61 -14.46 -3.81
N VAL A 87 0.22 -14.67 -2.56
CA VAL A 87 1.10 -14.53 -1.40
C VAL A 87 1.54 -15.92 -0.96
N GLN A 88 2.85 -16.13 -0.94
CA GLN A 88 3.43 -17.35 -0.39
C GLN A 88 3.57 -17.20 1.13
N ASN A 89 3.32 -18.27 1.89
CA ASN A 89 3.40 -18.31 3.37
C ASN A 89 2.34 -17.49 4.15
N ILE A 90 1.06 -17.69 3.82
CA ILE A 90 -0.12 -17.06 4.47
C ILE A 90 -0.24 -17.32 6.00
N ASN A 91 0.53 -18.27 6.56
CA ASN A 91 0.29 -18.79 7.90
C ASN A 91 0.82 -17.90 9.05
N GLU A 92 1.80 -17.03 8.82
CA GLU A 92 2.46 -16.29 9.91
C GLU A 92 1.60 -15.16 10.51
N CYS A 93 0.61 -14.68 9.75
CA CYS A 93 -0.19 -13.50 10.10
C CYS A 93 -1.68 -13.80 10.38
N ARG A 94 -2.07 -15.08 10.51
CA ARG A 94 -3.47 -15.46 10.77
C ARG A 94 -3.93 -15.02 12.17
N ASN A 95 -5.17 -14.54 12.25
CA ASN A 95 -5.87 -14.17 13.50
C ASN A 95 -5.23 -13.05 14.33
N ARG A 96 -4.39 -12.20 13.74
CA ARG A 96 -3.89 -11.01 14.42
C ARG A 96 -4.87 -9.86 14.26
N LYS A 97 -5.33 -9.29 15.38
CA LYS A 97 -6.12 -8.06 15.37
C LYS A 97 -5.20 -6.90 14.96
N ARG A 98 -5.48 -6.31 13.79
CA ARG A 98 -4.71 -5.19 13.25
C ARG A 98 -5.40 -3.88 13.62
N ASP A 99 -4.62 -2.93 14.11
CA ASP A 99 -5.12 -1.61 14.50
C ASP A 99 -5.09 -0.61 13.34
N ARG A 100 -4.13 -0.80 12.42
CA ARG A 100 -3.89 0.10 11.30
C ARG A 100 -3.29 -0.67 10.12
N ILE A 101 -3.64 -0.27 8.91
CA ILE A 101 -3.03 -0.72 7.66
C ILE A 101 -2.72 0.52 6.82
N GLN A 102 -1.53 0.55 6.21
CA GLN A 102 -1.14 1.57 5.25
C GLN A 102 -0.37 0.93 4.10
N VAL A 103 -0.47 1.56 2.93
CA VAL A 103 0.35 1.20 1.77
C VAL A 103 1.27 2.37 1.46
N PHE A 104 2.54 2.05 1.23
CA PHE A 104 3.58 3.00 0.83
C PHE A 104 4.24 2.53 -0.47
N PHE A 105 4.46 3.45 -1.40
CA PHE A 105 5.24 3.18 -2.61
C PHE A 105 6.63 3.76 -2.43
N GLY A 106 7.63 2.90 -2.51
CA GLY A 106 9.04 3.28 -2.45
C GLY A 106 9.65 3.42 -3.84
N ARG A 107 10.95 3.64 -3.87
CA ARG A 107 11.72 3.72 -5.11
C ARG A 107 11.71 2.38 -5.85
N GLY A 108 11.96 2.42 -7.16
CA GLY A 108 12.20 1.21 -7.95
C GLY A 108 10.97 0.33 -8.15
N SER A 109 9.77 0.92 -8.15
CA SER A 109 8.51 0.20 -8.39
C SER A 109 8.19 -0.81 -7.27
N VAL A 110 8.60 -0.53 -6.04
CA VAL A 110 8.31 -1.36 -4.86
C VAL A 110 7.15 -0.76 -4.09
N ALA A 111 6.19 -1.59 -3.71
CA ALA A 111 5.15 -1.21 -2.75
C ALA A 111 5.29 -2.02 -1.47
N TYR A 112 4.92 -1.39 -0.37
CA TYR A 112 4.94 -1.97 0.97
C TYR A 112 3.54 -1.87 1.54
N CYS A 113 3.00 -2.99 2.02
CA CYS A 113 1.82 -2.99 2.88
C CYS A 113 2.30 -3.14 4.32
N ILE A 114 2.04 -2.11 5.13
CA ILE A 114 2.42 -2.04 6.53
C ILE A 114 1.16 -2.29 7.36
N SER A 115 1.25 -3.27 8.24
CA SER A 115 0.20 -3.59 9.20
C SER A 115 0.73 -3.49 10.62
N TRP A 116 -0.06 -2.88 11.50
CA TRP A 116 0.28 -2.74 12.91
C TRP A 116 -0.62 -3.64 13.73
N ASP A 117 -0.02 -4.50 14.54
CA ASP A 117 -0.71 -5.25 15.57
C ASP A 117 -0.23 -4.84 16.98
N ASN A 118 -0.74 -5.50 18.00
CA ASN A 118 -0.43 -5.15 19.39
C ASN A 118 1.06 -5.30 19.74
N ALA A 119 1.78 -6.22 19.10
CA ALA A 119 3.14 -6.63 19.44
C ALA A 119 4.17 -6.24 18.37
N ASP A 120 3.80 -6.30 17.09
CA ASP A 120 4.70 -6.21 15.95
C ASP A 120 4.16 -5.27 14.86
N ILE A 121 5.08 -4.85 14.00
CA ILE A 121 4.78 -4.21 12.72
C ILE A 121 5.16 -5.19 11.63
N GLY A 122 4.17 -5.62 10.84
CA GLY A 122 4.34 -6.50 9.70
C GLY A 122 4.42 -5.70 8.41
N VAL A 123 5.39 -6.04 7.56
CA VAL A 123 5.61 -5.39 6.26
C VAL A 123 5.66 -6.45 5.18
N ASP A 124 4.66 -6.39 4.30
CA ASP A 124 4.61 -7.17 3.06
C ASP A 124 5.16 -6.32 1.92
N VAL A 125 6.01 -6.92 1.09
CA VAL A 125 6.75 -6.23 0.01
C VAL A 125 6.31 -6.76 -1.35
N PHE A 126 6.10 -5.85 -2.29
CA PHE A 126 5.58 -6.14 -3.64
C PHE A 126 6.45 -5.52 -4.71
N ASP A 127 6.69 -6.28 -5.79
CA ASP A 127 7.23 -5.79 -7.04
C ASP A 127 6.06 -5.33 -7.92
N MET A 128 5.90 -4.01 -8.09
CA MET A 128 4.79 -3.43 -8.85
C MET A 128 5.04 -3.42 -10.36
N GLU A 129 6.28 -3.62 -10.79
CA GLU A 129 6.62 -3.82 -12.19
C GLU A 129 6.16 -5.21 -12.65
N ASN A 130 6.54 -6.25 -11.90
CA ASN A 130 6.17 -7.64 -12.18
C ASN A 130 4.81 -8.05 -11.58
N GLU A 131 4.18 -7.19 -10.80
CA GLU A 131 2.91 -7.44 -10.09
C GLU A 131 2.96 -8.67 -9.18
N SER A 132 4.07 -8.87 -8.48
CA SER A 132 4.32 -10.05 -7.65
C SER A 132 4.63 -9.70 -6.20
N TYR A 133 4.34 -10.64 -5.31
CA TYR A 133 4.74 -10.59 -3.92
C TYR A 133 6.21 -11.00 -3.78
N ILE A 134 7.00 -10.21 -3.03
CA ILE A 134 8.43 -10.46 -2.80
C ILE A 134 8.63 -11.21 -1.49
N GLY A 135 8.00 -10.75 -0.41
CA GLY A 135 8.21 -11.34 0.91
C GLY A 135 7.61 -10.53 2.05
N HIS A 136 7.82 -11.04 3.26
CA HIS A 136 7.32 -10.50 4.51
C HIS A 136 8.46 -10.29 5.49
N THR A 137 8.36 -9.25 6.31
CA THR A 137 9.21 -9.07 7.49
C THR A 137 8.40 -8.50 8.66
N ASN A 138 8.79 -8.87 9.87
CA ASN A 138 8.22 -8.35 11.10
C ASN A 138 9.31 -7.66 11.91
N PHE A 139 8.97 -6.56 12.57
CA PHE A 139 9.85 -5.96 13.58
C PHE A 139 9.09 -5.70 14.89
N PRO A 140 9.74 -5.98 16.03
CA PRO A 140 9.12 -5.86 17.33
C PRO A 140 8.90 -4.38 17.68
N LYS A 141 7.68 -4.05 18.10
CA LYS A 141 7.27 -2.70 18.54
C LYS A 141 8.14 -2.17 19.68
N GLY A 142 8.43 -3.04 20.66
CA GLY A 142 8.97 -2.64 21.96
C GLY A 142 10.39 -2.08 21.96
N ASN A 143 11.24 -2.48 20.99
CA ASN A 143 12.66 -2.09 20.99
C ASN A 143 12.94 -0.80 20.20
N PHE A 144 12.08 -0.45 19.24
CA PHE A 144 12.34 0.66 18.33
C PHE A 144 11.32 1.79 18.46
N PHE A 145 10.06 1.49 18.81
CA PHE A 145 8.96 2.46 18.85
C PHE A 145 8.05 2.21 20.06
N PRO A 146 8.44 2.71 21.25
CA PRO A 146 7.71 2.45 22.48
C PRO A 146 6.27 3.01 22.47
N LYS A 147 5.96 3.96 21.57
CA LYS A 147 4.62 4.52 21.38
C LYS A 147 4.23 4.49 19.89
N LEU A 148 3.39 3.52 19.49
CA LEU A 148 2.88 3.43 18.10
C LEU A 148 2.04 4.64 17.67
N CYS A 149 1.45 5.37 18.60
CA CYS A 149 0.63 6.53 18.27
C CYS A 149 1.46 7.70 17.69
N THR A 150 2.79 7.63 17.77
CA THR A 150 3.71 8.66 17.30
C THR A 150 4.57 8.25 16.11
N THR A 151 4.50 6.99 15.66
CA THR A 151 5.25 6.54 14.49
C THR A 151 4.58 7.00 13.20
N ASN A 152 5.34 7.76 12.41
CA ASN A 152 4.94 8.21 11.09
C ASN A 152 5.71 7.44 10.03
N LEU A 153 5.00 7.04 8.97
CA LEU A 153 5.67 6.61 7.74
C LEU A 153 6.25 7.82 7.04
N LEU A 154 7.47 7.68 6.57
CA LEU A 154 8.19 8.71 5.83
C LEU A 154 8.90 8.10 4.64
N ASP A 155 8.86 8.82 3.52
CA ASP A 155 9.79 8.60 2.42
C ASP A 155 11.15 9.22 2.78
N TRP A 156 12.14 8.37 3.09
CA TRP A 156 13.51 8.81 3.32
C TRP A 156 14.36 8.44 2.10
N ASN A 157 14.56 9.39 1.19
CA ASN A 157 15.37 9.20 -0.03
C ASN A 157 14.91 8.02 -0.92
N GLY A 158 13.59 7.78 -0.97
CA GLY A 158 12.97 6.71 -1.72
C GLY A 158 12.82 5.40 -0.95
N GLN A 159 13.17 5.36 0.34
CA GLN A 159 13.11 4.17 1.18
C GLN A 159 12.00 4.27 2.22
N LEU A 160 11.29 3.15 2.43
CA LEU A 160 10.31 3.04 3.51
C LEU A 160 11.01 3.27 4.85
N SER A 161 10.57 4.30 5.56
CA SER A 161 11.14 4.66 6.85
C SER A 161 10.06 4.92 7.89
N PHE A 162 10.40 4.62 9.13
CA PHE A 162 9.58 4.88 10.30
C PHE A 162 10.25 5.96 11.13
N ALA A 163 9.52 7.03 11.39
CA ALA A 163 10.04 8.19 12.09
C ALA A 163 9.23 8.50 13.34
N GLU A 164 9.93 8.87 14.41
CA GLU A 164 9.34 9.45 15.62
C GLU A 164 10.20 10.63 16.12
N ILE A 165 9.56 11.57 16.83
CA ILE A 165 10.26 12.67 17.49
C ILE A 165 10.36 12.33 18.98
N VAL A 166 11.58 12.26 19.50
CA VAL A 166 11.87 11.95 20.89
C VAL A 166 12.78 13.05 21.44
N LYS A 167 12.31 13.78 22.47
CA LYS A 167 13.08 14.87 23.11
C LYS A 167 13.65 15.87 22.09
N ASP A 168 12.81 16.29 21.14
CA ASP A 168 13.16 17.23 20.06
C ASP A 168 14.16 16.71 19.01
N GLU A 169 14.51 15.42 19.03
CA GLU A 169 15.32 14.76 18.00
C GLU A 169 14.44 13.88 17.10
N LEU A 170 14.73 13.86 15.79
CA LEU A 170 14.08 12.99 14.82
C LEU A 170 14.81 11.65 14.75
N HIS A 171 14.18 10.59 15.24
CA HIS A 171 14.67 9.23 15.13
C HIS A 171 14.04 8.56 13.90
N VAL A 172 14.88 8.04 13.00
CA VAL A 172 14.43 7.41 11.76
C VAL A 172 15.01 6.00 11.66
N LEU A 173 14.14 5.01 11.52
CA LEU A 173 14.49 3.66 11.09
C LEU A 173 14.23 3.54 9.60
N VAL A 174 15.29 3.32 8.83
CA VAL A 174 15.24 3.15 7.38
C VAL A 174 15.30 1.66 7.06
N LEU A 175 14.35 1.14 6.30
CA LEU A 175 14.43 -0.23 5.79
C LEU A 175 15.27 -0.23 4.52
N GLU A 176 16.37 -0.98 4.54
CA GLU A 176 17.17 -1.20 3.34
C GLU A 176 16.36 -2.04 2.34
N ASP A 177 16.28 -1.54 1.10
CA ASP A 177 15.55 -2.21 0.04
C ASP A 177 16.34 -3.43 -0.46
N HIS A 178 15.60 -4.47 -0.87
CA HIS A 178 16.20 -5.73 -1.32
C HIS A 178 16.90 -5.59 -2.69
N LYS A 179 16.49 -4.62 -3.51
CA LYS A 179 17.10 -4.35 -4.81
C LYS A 179 18.23 -3.31 -4.66
N LYS A 180 19.47 -3.78 -4.54
CA LYS A 180 20.68 -2.95 -4.74
C LYS A 180 21.01 -2.79 -6.21
#